data_AF-A0A523S719-F1
#
_entry.id   AF-A0A523S719-F1
#
_cell.length_a   1.000
_cell.length_b   1.000
_cell.length_c   1.000
_cell.angle_alpha   90.00
_cell.angle_beta   90.00
_cell.angle_gamma   90.00
#
_symmetry.space_group_name_H-M   'P 1'
#
loop_
_entity.id
_entity.type
_entity.pdbx_description
1 polymer ?
#
loop_
_entity_poly.entity_id
_entity_poly.type
_entity_poly.pdbx_seq_one_letter_code
_entity_poly.pdbx_strand_id
1 'polypeptide(L)'
;IRPNRYRHKMVQEAGDFVLNIPSANQIEATEFSGTKSGREFDKFAECGFTAAKASKVTSPMIEECPINIECKTTQIVGLGSHDLFIAEVVAVHIDESVLGENGRLDPAKVQLFTYLPLIGKYWALGDQLR
;
A
#
# COMPACT_ATOMS: atom_id res chain seq x y z
N ILE A 1 6.74 6.16 -9.59
CA ILE A 1 5.35 6.61 -9.88
C ILE A 1 5.37 7.45 -11.17
N ARG A 2 4.43 7.29 -12.11
CA ARG A 2 4.37 8.15 -13.31
C ARG A 2 3.90 9.57 -12.93
N PRO A 3 4.50 10.64 -13.49
CA PRO A 3 4.12 12.02 -13.17
C PRO A 3 2.64 12.37 -13.39
N ASN A 4 1.96 11.68 -14.32
CA ASN A 4 0.55 11.92 -14.60
C ASN A 4 -0.42 11.32 -13.56
N ARG A 5 0.05 10.38 -12.73
CA ARG A 5 -0.80 9.73 -11.72
C ARG A 5 -1.14 10.74 -10.63
N TYR A 6 -2.41 10.75 -10.21
CA TYR A 6 -2.91 11.70 -9.20
C TYR A 6 -2.06 11.72 -7.92
N ARG A 7 -1.68 10.54 -7.42
CA ARG A 7 -0.85 10.38 -6.21
C ARG A 7 0.57 10.93 -6.33
N HIS A 8 1.10 11.14 -7.55
CA HIS A 8 2.51 11.55 -7.74
C HIS A 8 2.77 12.90 -7.08
N LYS A 9 1.97 13.93 -7.43
CA LYS A 9 2.08 15.26 -6.84
C LYS A 9 1.81 15.23 -5.34
N MET A 10 0.84 14.43 -4.88
CA MET A 10 0.52 14.32 -3.46
C MET A 10 1.72 13.83 -2.64
N VAL A 11 2.39 12.76 -3.08
CA VAL A 11 3.58 12.23 -2.39
C VAL A 11 4.75 13.21 -2.46
N GLN A 12 4.92 13.90 -3.59
CA GLN A 12 5.96 14.92 -3.75
C GLN A 12 5.74 16.13 -2.84
N GLU A 13 4.51 16.63 -2.74
CA GLU A 13 4.15 17.82 -1.95
C GLU A 13 4.10 17.52 -0.45
N ALA A 14 3.55 16.36 -0.05
CA ALA A 14 3.51 15.96 1.35
C ALA A 14 4.90 15.60 1.89
N GLY A 15 5.79 15.07 1.05
CA GLY A 15 7.10 14.57 1.47
C GLY A 15 7.04 13.27 2.27
N ASP A 16 5.86 12.69 2.46
CA ASP A 16 5.63 11.42 3.14
C ASP A 16 4.52 10.61 2.45
N PHE A 17 4.43 9.33 2.79
CA PHE A 17 3.36 8.44 2.36
C PHE A 17 3.26 7.21 3.27
N VAL A 18 2.14 6.50 3.20
CA VAL A 18 1.99 5.18 3.81
C VAL A 18 1.84 4.13 2.71
N LEU A 19 2.62 3.05 2.79
CA LEU A 19 2.38 1.83 2.02
C LEU A 19 1.44 0.94 2.83
N ASN A 20 0.18 0.92 2.42
CA ASN A 20 -0.83 0.01 2.97
C ASN A 20 -0.78 -1.30 2.16
N ILE A 21 -0.56 -2.42 2.83
CA ILE A 21 -0.43 -3.75 2.21
C ILE A 21 -1.75 -4.51 2.44
N PRO A 22 -2.57 -4.68 1.40
CA PRO A 22 -3.86 -5.35 1.51
C PRO A 22 -3.71 -6.88 1.55
N SER A 23 -4.71 -7.52 2.16
CA SER A 23 -4.94 -8.97 2.08
C SER A 23 -5.67 -9.34 0.77
N ALA A 24 -5.63 -10.62 0.38
CA ALA A 24 -6.25 -11.12 -0.85
C ALA A 24 -7.77 -10.92 -0.88
N ASN A 25 -8.44 -10.88 0.27
CA ASN A 25 -9.86 -10.53 0.38
C ASN A 25 -10.16 -9.05 0.01
N GLN A 26 -9.15 -8.18 -0.06
CA GLN A 26 -9.27 -6.76 -0.44
C GLN A 26 -8.90 -6.51 -1.91
N ILE A 27 -8.90 -7.55 -2.75
CA ILE A 27 -8.41 -7.46 -4.13
C ILE A 27 -9.23 -6.49 -4.99
N GLU A 28 -10.55 -6.51 -4.85
CA GLU A 28 -11.47 -5.64 -5.60
C GLU A 28 -11.21 -4.16 -5.27
N ALA A 29 -11.06 -3.84 -3.99
CA ALA A 29 -10.71 -2.49 -3.52
C ALA A 29 -9.32 -2.06 -4.00
N THR A 30 -8.36 -2.99 -4.02
CA THR A 30 -7.01 -2.74 -4.54
C THR A 30 -7.03 -2.46 -6.05
N GLU A 31 -7.77 -3.24 -6.83
CA GLU A 31 -7.91 -3.07 -8.27
C GLU A 31 -8.61 -1.74 -8.59
N PHE A 32 -9.68 -1.41 -7.88
CA PHE A 32 -10.36 -0.12 -8.00
C PHE A 32 -9.38 1.03 -7.72
N SER A 33 -8.63 0.95 -6.61
CA SER A 33 -7.62 1.94 -6.24
C SER A 33 -6.45 2.04 -7.23
N GLY A 34 -6.14 0.95 -7.95
CA GLY A 34 -5.12 0.91 -9.00
C GLY A 34 -5.57 1.49 -10.35
N THR A 35 -6.84 1.32 -10.70
CA THR A 35 -7.40 1.63 -12.03
C THR A 35 -8.12 2.97 -12.08
N LYS A 36 -8.81 3.38 -11.02
CA LYS A 36 -9.55 4.65 -10.94
C LYS A 36 -8.67 5.80 -10.46
N SER A 37 -8.96 7.01 -10.91
CA SER A 37 -8.22 8.20 -10.52
C SER A 37 -8.86 8.86 -9.30
N GLY A 38 -8.06 9.26 -8.32
CA GLY A 38 -8.55 10.04 -7.17
C GLY A 38 -8.96 11.48 -7.52
N ARG A 39 -8.77 11.90 -8.79
CA ARG A 39 -9.32 13.17 -9.29
C ARG A 39 -10.84 13.14 -9.44
N GLU A 40 -11.39 11.95 -9.67
CA GLU A 40 -12.80 11.74 -10.00
C GLU A 40 -13.54 10.97 -8.91
N PHE A 41 -12.84 10.14 -8.15
CA PHE A 41 -13.42 9.24 -7.15
C PHE A 41 -12.80 9.47 -5.78
N ASP A 42 -13.63 9.50 -4.75
CA ASP A 42 -13.17 9.32 -3.38
C ASP A 42 -12.94 7.82 -3.14
N LYS A 43 -11.69 7.40 -3.25
CA LYS A 43 -11.34 5.98 -3.12
C LYS A 43 -11.58 5.40 -1.74
N PHE A 44 -11.56 6.22 -0.68
CA PHE A 44 -11.86 5.72 0.65
C PHE A 44 -13.34 5.33 0.73
N ALA A 45 -14.22 6.23 0.29
CA ALA A 45 -15.65 5.95 0.24
C ALA A 45 -16.00 4.78 -0.69
N GLU A 46 -15.46 4.76 -1.92
CA GLU A 46 -15.76 3.74 -2.93
C GLU A 46 -15.26 2.34 -2.55
N CYS A 47 -14.15 2.26 -1.81
CA CYS A 47 -13.59 0.99 -1.36
C CYS A 47 -14.02 0.58 0.05
N GLY A 48 -14.79 1.42 0.75
CA GLY A 48 -15.13 1.20 2.16
C GLY A 48 -13.91 1.20 3.07
N PHE A 49 -12.91 2.02 2.76
CA PHE A 49 -11.71 2.17 3.58
C PHE A 49 -11.86 3.29 4.59
N THR A 50 -11.28 3.06 5.77
CA THR A 50 -11.22 4.03 6.86
C THR A 50 -9.82 4.62 6.95
N ALA A 51 -9.73 5.96 6.89
CA ALA A 51 -8.48 6.67 7.05
C ALA A 51 -8.05 6.68 8.52
N ALA A 52 -6.96 5.97 8.83
CA ALA A 52 -6.38 5.92 10.16
C ALA A 52 -5.20 6.90 10.30
N LYS A 53 -5.04 7.49 11.49
CA LYS A 53 -3.97 8.43 11.77
C LYS A 53 -2.62 7.72 11.91
N ALA A 54 -1.64 8.14 11.12
CA ALA A 54 -0.25 7.70 11.23
C ALA A 54 0.48 8.30 12.46
N SER A 55 1.54 7.64 12.91
CA SER A 55 2.28 7.98 14.14
C SER A 55 3.47 8.92 13.92
N LYS A 56 4.10 8.87 12.74
CA LYS A 56 5.33 9.60 12.37
C LYS A 56 5.19 10.43 11.10
N VAL A 57 4.16 10.20 10.28
CA VAL A 57 3.86 10.91 9.03
C VAL A 57 2.48 11.57 9.04
N THR A 58 2.21 12.43 8.07
CA THR A 58 0.92 13.12 7.92
C THR A 58 -0.06 12.35 7.03
N SER A 59 0.45 11.58 6.07
CA SER A 59 -0.38 10.71 5.22
C SER A 59 -1.14 9.67 6.04
N PRO A 60 -2.43 9.41 5.73
CA PRO A 60 -3.22 8.44 6.46
C PRO A 60 -2.82 7.00 6.13
N MET A 61 -2.99 6.12 7.11
CA MET A 61 -3.01 4.66 6.94
C MET A 61 -4.42 4.22 6.51
N ILE A 62 -4.55 2.97 6.04
CA ILE A 62 -5.86 2.33 5.82
C ILE A 62 -6.07 1.32 6.94
N GLU A 63 -7.12 1.52 7.74
CA GLU A 63 -7.41 0.70 8.92
C GLU A 63 -7.62 -0.78 8.56
N GLU A 64 -8.27 -1.04 7.43
CA GLU A 64 -8.57 -2.38 6.98
C GLU A 64 -7.35 -3.11 6.41
N CYS A 65 -6.23 -2.43 6.12
CA CYS A 65 -5.02 -3.10 5.65
C CYS A 65 -4.23 -3.70 6.84
N PRO A 66 -3.90 -5.00 6.81
CA PRO A 66 -3.22 -5.67 7.93
C PRO A 66 -1.80 -5.17 8.19
N ILE A 67 -1.16 -4.50 7.22
CA ILE A 67 0.18 -3.94 7.37
C ILE A 67 0.20 -2.54 6.76
N ASN A 68 0.67 -1.58 7.54
CA ASN A 68 0.82 -0.19 7.13
C ASN A 68 2.24 0.29 7.42
N ILE A 69 2.96 0.75 6.39
CA ILE A 69 4.37 1.15 6.50
C ILE A 69 4.46 2.65 6.25
N GLU A 70 4.82 3.39 7.30
CA GLU A 70 5.00 4.84 7.22
C GLU A 70 6.36 5.18 6.63
N CYS A 71 6.38 6.03 5.59
CA CYS A 71 7.55 6.36 4.81
C CYS A 71 7.74 7.86 4.69
N LYS A 72 8.96 8.36 4.92
CA LYS A 72 9.36 9.74 4.62
C LYS A 72 10.22 9.77 3.36
N THR A 73 9.82 10.56 2.37
CA THR A 73 10.54 10.69 1.10
C THR A 73 11.88 11.38 1.34
N THR A 74 12.97 10.72 0.99
CA THR A 74 14.33 11.26 1.11
C THR A 74 14.88 11.72 -0.23
N GLN A 75 14.46 11.08 -1.33
CA GLN A 75 14.92 11.43 -2.67
C GLN A 75 13.87 11.09 -3.73
N ILE A 76 13.81 11.90 -4.79
CA ILE A 76 13.02 11.63 -5.99
C ILE A 76 13.97 11.66 -7.19
N VAL A 77 14.06 10.54 -7.91
CA VAL A 77 14.93 10.38 -9.08
C VAL A 77 14.08 10.21 -10.33
N GLY A 78 14.20 11.15 -11.27
CA GLY A 78 13.49 11.06 -12.56
C GLY A 78 14.12 10.01 -13.49
N LEU A 79 13.32 9.07 -13.99
CA LEU A 79 13.75 7.99 -14.90
C LEU A 79 13.06 8.10 -16.28
N GLY A 80 12.65 9.32 -16.66
CA GLY A 80 11.93 9.61 -17.90
C GLY A 80 10.45 9.24 -17.83
N SER A 81 10.12 7.94 -17.87
CA SER A 81 8.71 7.48 -17.88
C SER A 81 8.07 7.47 -16.48
N HIS A 82 8.88 7.36 -15.44
CA HIS A 82 8.46 7.29 -14.04
C HIS A 82 9.51 7.99 -13.18
N ASP A 83 9.09 8.46 -12.01
CA ASP A 83 10.01 8.90 -10.97
C ASP A 83 10.13 7.82 -9.90
N LEU A 84 11.36 7.51 -9.50
CA LEU A 84 11.67 6.64 -8.37
C LEU A 84 11.64 7.49 -7.09
N PHE A 85 10.73 7.17 -6.18
CA PHE A 85 10.67 7.74 -4.85
C PHE A 85 11.44 6.82 -3.91
N ILE A 86 12.47 7.35 -3.27
CA ILE A 86 13.26 6.68 -2.25
C ILE A 86 12.84 7.27 -0.92
N ALA A 87 12.56 6.42 0.05
CA ALA A 87 12.01 6.83 1.33
C ALA A 87 12.59 6.01 2.48
N GLU A 88 12.68 6.66 3.63
CA GLU A 88 13.00 6.04 4.92
C GLU A 88 11.73 5.48 5.55
N VAL A 89 11.76 4.22 5.98
CA VAL A 89 10.69 3.62 6.78
C VAL A 89 10.83 4.09 8.22
N VAL A 90 9.84 4.84 8.70
CA VAL A 90 9.87 5.47 10.04
C VAL A 90 8.96 4.77 11.06
N ALA A 91 8.00 3.97 10.60
CA ALA A 91 7.17 3.10 11.43
C ALA A 91 6.55 1.97 10.58
N VAL A 92 6.25 0.85 11.24
CA VAL A 92 5.49 -0.27 10.67
C VAL A 92 4.41 -0.63 11.67
N HIS A 93 3.17 -0.72 11.19
CA HIS A 93 2.01 -1.18 11.95
C HIS A 93 1.55 -2.48 11.36
N ILE A 94 1.30 -3.46 12.22
CA ILE A 94 0.80 -4.78 11.85
C ILE A 94 -0.40 -5.06 12.73
N ASP A 95 -1.50 -5.49 12.11
CA ASP A 95 -2.68 -5.97 12.83
C ASP A 95 -2.31 -7.24 13.62
N GLU A 96 -2.61 -7.27 14.92
CA GLU A 96 -2.30 -8.41 15.77
C GLU A 96 -2.99 -9.70 15.30
N SER A 97 -4.13 -9.61 14.62
CA SER A 97 -4.86 -10.75 14.08
C SER A 97 -4.07 -11.53 13.03
N VAL A 98 -3.10 -10.89 12.36
CA VAL A 98 -2.25 -11.56 11.37
C VAL A 98 -0.91 -12.04 11.92
N LEU A 99 -0.70 -11.90 13.23
CA LEU A 99 0.47 -12.46 13.91
C LEU A 99 0.23 -13.91 14.33
N GLY A 100 1.28 -14.72 14.27
CA GLY A 100 1.33 -16.06 14.85
C GLY A 100 1.63 -16.00 16.36
N GLU A 101 1.60 -17.16 17.01
CA GLU A 101 1.86 -17.28 18.46
C GLU A 101 3.26 -16.79 18.88
N ASN A 102 4.21 -16.78 17.95
CA ASN A 102 5.58 -16.29 18.15
C ASN A 102 5.70 -14.75 17.99
N GLY A 103 4.59 -14.03 17.82
CA GLY A 103 4.57 -12.59 17.58
C GLY A 103 5.12 -12.17 16.22
N ARG A 104 5.33 -13.12 15.29
CA ARG A 104 5.77 -12.85 13.92
C ARG A 104 4.59 -12.90 12.98
N LEU A 105 4.73 -12.22 11.84
CA LEU A 105 3.74 -12.27 10.76
C LEU A 105 3.48 -13.72 10.33
N ASP A 106 2.21 -14.13 10.32
CA ASP A 106 1.77 -15.43 9.82
C ASP A 106 1.28 -15.26 8.36
N PRO A 107 2.02 -15.77 7.36
CA PRO A 107 1.64 -15.63 5.95
C PRO A 107 0.25 -16.18 5.63
N ALA A 108 -0.18 -17.24 6.32
CA ALA A 108 -1.48 -17.85 6.11
C ALA A 108 -2.62 -16.95 6.59
N LYS A 109 -2.37 -16.14 7.63
CA LYS A 109 -3.35 -15.17 8.16
C LYS A 109 -3.38 -13.88 7.36
N VAL A 110 -2.22 -13.37 6.93
CA VAL A 110 -2.17 -12.14 6.11
C VAL A 110 -2.81 -12.36 4.75
N GLN A 111 -2.67 -13.54 4.15
CA GLN A 111 -3.19 -13.83 2.80
C GLN A 111 -2.69 -12.82 1.76
N LEU A 112 -1.38 -12.60 1.69
CA LEU A 112 -0.79 -11.71 0.69
C LEU A 112 -1.07 -12.19 -0.74
N PHE A 113 -0.98 -11.27 -1.70
CA PHE A 113 -1.06 -11.58 -3.12
C PHE A 113 0.00 -10.79 -3.92
N THR A 114 0.19 -11.21 -5.17
CA THR A 114 1.06 -10.54 -6.13
C THR A 114 0.32 -10.27 -7.43
N TYR A 115 0.72 -9.21 -8.12
CA TYR A 115 0.24 -8.89 -9.46
C TYR A 115 1.24 -9.41 -10.49
N LEU A 116 0.77 -10.24 -11.43
CA LEU A 116 1.56 -10.73 -12.56
C LEU A 116 1.31 -9.86 -13.80
N PRO A 117 2.23 -8.93 -14.14
CA PRO A 117 1.98 -7.93 -15.19
C PRO A 117 1.87 -8.50 -16.60
N LEU A 118 2.49 -9.66 -16.87
CA LEU A 118 2.47 -10.28 -18.19
C LEU A 118 1.08 -10.82 -18.59
N ILE A 119 0.23 -11.11 -17.61
CA ILE A 119 -1.12 -11.64 -17.83
C ILE A 119 -2.22 -10.74 -17.24
N GLY A 120 -1.84 -9.68 -16.52
CA GLY A 120 -2.78 -8.74 -15.91
C GLY A 120 -3.66 -9.38 -14.84
N LYS A 121 -3.13 -10.32 -14.06
CA LYS A 121 -3.89 -11.07 -13.04
C LYS A 121 -3.19 -11.03 -11.68
N TYR A 122 -4.00 -11.13 -10.64
CA TYR A 122 -3.54 -11.26 -9.25
C TYR A 122 -3.51 -12.72 -8.83
N TRP A 123 -2.55 -13.06 -7.98
CA TRP A 123 -2.33 -14.41 -7.46
C TRP A 123 -2.08 -14.34 -5.96
N ALA A 124 -2.83 -15.11 -5.19
CA ALA A 124 -2.53 -15.30 -3.77
C ALA A 124 -1.15 -15.96 -3.62
N LEU A 125 -0.41 -15.58 -2.57
CA LEU A 125 0.83 -16.28 -2.21
C LEU A 125 0.48 -17.68 -1.69
N GLY A 126 1.22 -18.67 -2.16
CA GLY A 126 1.03 -20.08 -1.82
C GLY A 126 1.92 -20.55 -0.68
N ASP A 127 2.22 -21.84 -0.69
CA ASP A 127 2.91 -22.53 0.39
C ASP A 127 4.36 -22.07 0.60
N GLN A 128 4.81 -22.19 1.86
CA GLN A 128 6.21 -21.98 2.21
C GLN A 128 7.09 -23.03 1.52
N LEU A 129 8.12 -22.56 0.83
CA LEU A 129 9.06 -23.43 0.11
C LEU A 129 10.24 -23.89 0.97
N ARG A 130 10.63 -23.09 1.97
CA ARG A 130 11.75 -23.34 2.89
C ARG A 130 11.67 -22.44 4.12
#